data_AF-A0A813TXR4-F1
#
_entry.id   AF-A0A813TXR4-F1
#
_cell.length_a   1.000
_cell.length_b   1.000
_cell.length_c   1.000
_cell.angle_alpha   90.00
_cell.angle_beta   90.00
_cell.angle_gamma   90.00
#
_symmetry.space_group_name_H-M   'P 1'
#
loop_
_entity.id
_entity.type
_entity.pdbx_description
1 polymer ?
#
loop_
_entity_poly.entity_id
_entity_poly.type
_entity_poly.pdbx_seq_one_letter_code
_entity_poly.pdbx_strand_id
1 'polypeptide(L)'
;MSQNYHRKQGQSGRRKSTTFPVIIVEQEELDNGRRLSVCPNYQRRLSNVSQLYLPNGSEYHPQERIPPSGLEHQTTFLLTRDENDNNENNENNENERRLSIIDRYHSTDHQLTIDQYKENKYKKRILFIIEPILTAFLLFPILVLFWETGWNLILIFLNVLNKFSPNLHLSEITQEDFESYTWESLVYPYLVVQILLLCFYIFQDLIYNYCKKQKWIIKTILLKFHIFIIGTIYIVQWEMIWTIWDQFTPHEWYFEFTLSLLSLFALIVFIGHLSDLICSPFLVSYDSIEYCIQFGCPLLTRQMKQWAINLINYILYEIIISNLSIMTWRGIYHYLDNYFYPDNVPMSAGISILIGYLLYFPLMYFQTYLEELNLKYDFWTFISINFPQFYRNIRHLLAFISCVFIWRGYWLIYDEYLYIFEDYYKTYLLFYIISFIYLSILQTASSINGPLSNMDDDNQFFPLYPHCYVSIVQRKFSQFKCFREKIQEENTKL
;
A
#
# COMPACT_ATOMS: atom_id res chain seq x y z
N MET A 1 -17.04 53.75 11.10
CA MET A 1 -15.99 54.45 11.86
C MET A 1 -14.65 53.91 11.43
N SER A 2 -13.94 54.71 10.66
CA SER A 2 -12.60 54.48 10.11
C SER A 2 -11.52 54.86 11.12
N GLN A 3 -10.43 54.09 11.18
CA GLN A 3 -9.09 54.52 11.63
C GLN A 3 -8.16 53.28 11.59
N ASN A 4 -6.87 53.34 11.29
CA ASN A 4 -6.07 54.20 10.43
C ASN A 4 -4.69 53.50 10.36
N TYR A 5 -4.07 53.57 9.19
CA TYR A 5 -2.70 53.12 8.93
C TYR A 5 -1.66 53.83 9.83
N HIS A 6 -0.65 53.09 10.29
CA HIS A 6 0.68 53.69 10.51
C HIS A 6 1.82 52.76 10.06
N ARG A 7 2.50 53.26 9.03
CA ARG A 7 3.76 52.82 8.44
C ARG A 7 4.92 53.38 9.27
N LYS A 8 5.93 52.57 9.60
CA LYS A 8 7.27 53.05 9.98
C LYS A 8 8.34 52.32 9.17
N GLN A 9 9.14 53.12 8.45
CA GLN A 9 10.36 52.73 7.78
C GLN A 9 11.55 52.86 8.73
N GLY A 10 12.56 52.00 8.50
CA GLY A 10 13.97 52.34 8.63
C GLY A 10 14.69 51.74 9.85
N GLN A 11 15.58 50.77 9.61
CA GLN A 11 17.04 51.00 9.69
C GLN A 11 17.83 49.74 9.29
N SER A 12 18.86 49.96 8.50
CA SER A 12 19.83 48.97 8.02
C SER A 12 20.82 48.58 9.12
N GLY A 13 21.00 47.27 9.34
CA GLY A 13 22.03 46.74 10.24
C GLY A 13 22.75 45.56 9.59
N ARG A 14 24.02 45.79 9.22
CA ARG A 14 25.00 44.79 8.73
C ARG A 14 25.02 43.53 9.60
N ARG A 15 24.83 42.35 9.02
CA ARG A 15 25.25 41.07 9.63
C ARG A 15 26.58 40.62 9.04
N LYS A 16 27.54 40.41 9.95
CA LYS A 16 28.89 39.90 9.69
C LYS A 16 28.81 38.40 9.37
N SER A 17 29.50 37.97 8.32
CA SER A 17 29.74 36.56 8.02
C SER A 17 30.79 36.00 8.98
N THR A 18 30.44 34.93 9.69
CA THR A 18 31.40 34.09 10.43
C THR A 18 31.79 32.92 9.54
N THR A 19 32.93 33.05 8.87
CA THR A 19 33.64 31.95 8.22
C THR A 19 34.46 31.20 9.26
N PHE A 20 34.16 29.92 9.47
CA PHE A 20 35.04 28.99 10.20
C PHE A 20 36.06 28.40 9.23
N PRO A 21 37.38 28.44 9.53
CA PRO A 21 38.37 27.73 8.74
C PRO A 21 38.38 26.25 9.11
N VAL A 22 38.16 25.38 8.12
CA VAL A 22 38.43 23.94 8.24
C VAL A 22 39.94 23.76 8.11
N ILE A 23 40.57 23.30 9.19
CA ILE A 23 41.97 22.90 9.24
C ILE A 23 42.03 21.50 8.62
N ILE A 24 42.66 21.39 7.45
CA ILE A 24 43.04 20.11 6.85
C ILE A 24 44.39 19.74 7.45
N VAL A 25 44.42 18.64 8.20
CA VAL A 25 45.66 18.00 8.66
C VAL A 25 46.11 17.07 7.54
N GLU A 26 47.11 17.48 6.78
CA GLU A 26 47.84 16.61 5.85
C GLU A 26 48.79 15.71 6.65
N GLN A 27 48.58 14.40 6.53
CA GLN A 27 49.50 13.39 7.02
C GLN A 27 50.44 13.03 5.86
N GLU A 28 51.69 13.49 5.94
CA GLU A 28 52.77 13.10 5.03
C GLU A 28 53.18 11.65 5.33
N GLU A 29 53.01 10.76 4.35
CA GLU A 29 53.77 9.50 4.28
C GLU A 29 54.80 9.59 3.13
N LEU A 30 56.06 9.53 3.54
CA LEU A 30 57.24 9.34 2.71
C LEU A 30 57.27 7.90 2.20
N ASP A 31 57.31 7.69 0.87
CA ASP A 31 58.20 6.65 0.33
C ASP A 31 58.61 6.85 -1.14
N ASN A 32 59.73 6.19 -1.46
CA ASN A 32 60.75 6.52 -2.43
C ASN A 32 60.42 6.28 -3.93
N GLY A 33 60.84 7.26 -4.74
CA GLY A 33 61.70 7.10 -5.92
C GLY A 33 61.39 6.05 -7.01
N ARG A 34 60.97 6.52 -8.19
CA ARG A 34 61.60 6.22 -9.50
C ARG A 34 60.98 7.07 -10.63
N ARG A 35 61.86 7.65 -11.45
CA ARG A 35 61.54 8.35 -12.71
C ARG A 35 61.02 7.35 -13.74
N LEU A 36 60.06 7.76 -14.56
CA LEU A 36 60.02 7.52 -16.01
C LEU A 36 59.05 8.52 -16.68
N SER A 37 59.53 9.08 -17.79
CA SER A 37 58.84 9.97 -18.72
C SER A 37 57.70 9.28 -19.47
N VAL A 38 56.68 10.06 -19.91
CA VAL A 38 55.99 10.01 -21.22
C VAL A 38 54.71 10.90 -21.18
N CYS A 39 54.57 11.85 -22.12
CA CYS A 39 53.31 12.52 -22.49
C CYS A 39 52.45 11.58 -23.38
N PRO A 40 51.16 11.81 -23.74
CA PRO A 40 50.27 12.97 -23.50
C PRO A 40 48.82 12.56 -23.11
N ASN A 41 47.90 13.53 -23.19
CA ASN A 41 46.44 13.43 -23.37
C ASN A 41 45.56 13.85 -22.18
N TYR A 42 44.80 14.91 -22.46
CA TYR A 42 43.69 15.44 -21.68
C TYR A 42 42.56 14.39 -21.62
N GLN A 43 42.47 13.68 -20.49
CA GLN A 43 41.27 12.95 -20.11
C GLN A 43 40.59 13.69 -18.95
N ARG A 44 39.30 14.00 -19.13
CA ARG A 44 38.41 14.49 -18.06
C ARG A 44 38.44 13.49 -16.90
N ARG A 45 38.97 13.92 -15.75
CA ARG A 45 38.79 13.21 -14.47
C ARG A 45 37.32 13.32 -14.07
N LEU A 46 36.57 12.24 -14.25
CA LEU A 46 35.43 11.93 -13.39
C LEU A 46 36.02 11.57 -12.02
N SER A 47 35.71 12.38 -11.02
CA SER A 47 36.00 12.05 -9.62
C SER A 47 35.16 10.85 -9.23
N ASN A 48 35.76 9.66 -9.24
CA ASN A 48 35.22 8.52 -8.51
C ASN A 48 35.31 8.86 -7.03
N VAL A 49 34.19 9.30 -6.45
CA VAL A 49 34.00 9.30 -5.00
C VAL A 49 33.86 7.84 -4.60
N SER A 50 35.00 7.22 -4.28
CA SER A 50 35.03 5.93 -3.61
C SER A 50 34.44 6.13 -2.21
N GLN A 51 33.19 5.70 -2.01
CA GLN A 51 32.64 5.57 -0.67
C GLN A 51 33.51 4.57 0.11
N LEU A 52 34.04 5.00 1.26
CA LEU A 52 34.72 4.15 2.21
C LEU A 52 33.74 3.08 2.71
N TYR A 53 33.91 1.85 2.24
CA TYR A 53 33.32 0.67 2.88
C TYR A 53 34.16 0.33 4.11
N LEU A 54 33.52 0.30 5.28
CA LEU A 54 34.06 -0.34 6.47
C LEU A 54 34.26 -1.84 6.17
N PRO A 55 35.44 -2.41 6.40
CA PRO A 55 35.65 -3.84 6.28
C PRO A 55 35.20 -4.49 7.59
N ASN A 56 34.17 -5.31 7.55
CA ASN A 56 34.06 -6.46 8.45
C ASN A 56 33.06 -7.45 7.88
N GLY A 57 33.60 -8.57 7.39
CA GLY A 57 32.83 -9.75 7.08
C GLY A 57 32.12 -10.25 8.34
N SER A 58 30.80 -10.30 8.27
CA SER A 58 30.02 -11.24 9.05
C SER A 58 29.04 -11.88 8.09
N GLU A 59 29.16 -13.19 7.96
CA GLU A 59 28.32 -14.04 7.13
C GLU A 59 26.85 -13.78 7.47
N TYR A 60 26.12 -13.30 6.48
CA TYR A 60 24.68 -13.08 6.55
C TYR A 60 23.98 -14.44 6.50
N HIS A 61 23.45 -14.88 7.63
CA HIS A 61 22.42 -15.90 7.68
C HIS A 61 21.05 -15.20 7.77
N PRO A 62 20.21 -15.23 6.73
CA PRO A 62 18.87 -14.67 6.82
C PRO A 62 18.08 -15.43 7.87
N GLN A 63 17.55 -14.73 8.87
CA GLN A 63 16.40 -15.24 9.62
C GLN A 63 15.20 -15.16 8.66
N GLU A 64 14.47 -16.28 8.49
CA GLU A 64 13.28 -16.42 7.62
C GLU A 64 12.07 -15.54 8.04
N ARG A 65 12.28 -14.41 8.69
CA ARG A 65 11.23 -13.47 9.11
C ARG A 65 11.48 -12.12 8.46
N ILE A 66 11.04 -11.99 7.21
CA ILE A 66 10.81 -10.69 6.58
C ILE A 66 9.36 -10.31 6.93
N PRO A 67 9.12 -9.32 7.81
CA PRO A 67 7.81 -8.69 7.84
C PRO A 67 7.59 -7.92 6.53
N PRO A 68 6.37 -7.87 5.99
CA PRO A 68 6.14 -7.41 4.62
C PRO A 68 5.92 -5.90 4.65
N SER A 69 7.02 -5.15 4.62
CA SER A 69 7.02 -3.73 4.36
C SER A 69 8.27 -3.36 3.58
N GLY A 70 8.10 -3.11 2.29
CA GLY A 70 9.05 -2.41 1.43
C GLY A 70 10.29 -3.21 1.02
N LEU A 71 10.47 -3.36 -0.29
CA LEU A 71 11.71 -3.80 -0.92
C LEU A 71 12.93 -3.03 -0.36
N GLU A 72 13.74 -3.69 0.49
CA GLU A 72 15.13 -3.31 0.79
C GLU A 72 16.14 -4.02 -0.12
N HIS A 73 15.70 -4.52 -1.28
CA HIS A 73 16.63 -5.02 -2.28
C HIS A 73 16.74 -4.02 -3.42
N GLN A 74 17.93 -3.40 -3.52
CA GLN A 74 18.43 -2.84 -4.76
C GLN A 74 18.42 -3.98 -5.79
N THR A 75 17.35 -4.10 -6.56
CA THR A 75 17.35 -4.92 -7.76
C THR A 75 18.18 -4.18 -8.80
N THR A 76 19.43 -4.60 -8.95
CA THR A 76 20.27 -4.24 -10.09
C THR A 76 19.59 -4.79 -11.35
N PHE A 77 18.76 -3.96 -11.99
CA PHE A 77 18.21 -4.24 -13.31
C PHE A 77 19.34 -4.09 -14.35
N LEU A 78 20.17 -5.12 -14.44
CA LEU A 78 21.04 -5.32 -15.58
C LEU A 78 20.30 -6.26 -16.54
N LEU A 79 19.69 -5.68 -17.57
CA LEU A 79 19.52 -6.35 -18.85
C LEU A 79 20.92 -6.75 -19.34
N THR A 80 21.39 -7.94 -18.96
CA THR A 80 22.52 -8.57 -19.64
C THR A 80 22.07 -8.84 -21.07
N ARG A 81 22.45 -7.94 -21.95
CA ARG A 81 22.49 -8.16 -23.39
C ARG A 81 23.57 -9.21 -23.62
N ASP A 82 23.17 -10.40 -24.06
CA ASP A 82 24.11 -11.47 -24.44
C ASP A 82 25.05 -10.95 -25.55
N GLU A 83 26.35 -10.84 -25.23
CA GLU A 83 27.43 -10.49 -26.16
C GLU A 83 28.21 -11.74 -26.62
N ASN A 84 27.55 -12.90 -26.78
CA ASN A 84 28.23 -14.15 -27.14
C ASN A 84 28.27 -14.50 -28.63
N ASP A 85 27.88 -13.60 -29.54
CA ASP A 85 27.77 -13.90 -30.98
C ASP A 85 29.07 -13.82 -31.81
N ASN A 86 30.27 -13.78 -31.21
CA ASN A 86 31.50 -13.47 -31.97
C ASN A 86 32.61 -14.55 -31.99
N ASN A 87 32.36 -15.80 -31.61
CA ASN A 87 33.42 -16.83 -31.59
C ASN A 87 33.07 -18.17 -32.25
N GLU A 88 32.31 -18.16 -33.34
CA GLU A 88 32.11 -19.36 -34.18
C GLU A 88 32.86 -19.21 -35.50
N ASN A 89 34.04 -19.83 -35.65
CA ASN A 89 34.64 -19.98 -36.99
C ASN A 89 35.61 -21.15 -37.18
N ASN A 90 35.70 -22.17 -36.30
CA ASN A 90 36.70 -23.24 -36.50
C ASN A 90 36.28 -24.70 -36.20
N GLU A 91 34.99 -25.05 -36.11
CA GLU A 91 34.54 -26.45 -35.86
C GLU A 91 33.50 -27.00 -36.86
N ASN A 92 33.50 -26.53 -38.11
CA ASN A 92 32.32 -26.67 -38.98
C ASN A 92 32.14 -27.99 -39.76
N ASN A 93 33.09 -28.94 -39.81
CA ASN A 93 32.95 -30.07 -40.76
C ASN A 93 32.65 -31.46 -40.16
N GLU A 94 32.83 -31.70 -38.86
CA GLU A 94 32.40 -32.97 -38.21
C GLU A 94 31.13 -32.83 -37.35
N ASN A 95 30.78 -31.62 -36.92
CA ASN A 95 29.57 -31.34 -36.16
C ASN A 95 28.29 -31.35 -37.01
N GLU A 96 28.34 -30.98 -38.30
CA GLU A 96 27.14 -30.92 -39.17
C GLU A 96 26.43 -32.27 -39.35
N ARG A 97 27.16 -33.39 -39.34
CA ARG A 97 26.53 -34.72 -39.44
C ARG A 97 25.92 -35.22 -38.13
N ARG A 98 26.42 -34.79 -36.97
CA ARG A 98 25.81 -35.11 -35.66
C ARG A 98 24.66 -34.16 -35.31
N LEU A 99 24.73 -32.90 -35.71
CA LEU A 99 23.65 -31.91 -35.56
C LEU A 99 22.39 -32.31 -36.35
N SER A 100 22.51 -32.80 -37.58
CA SER A 100 21.32 -33.14 -38.40
C SER A 100 20.42 -34.28 -37.87
N ILE A 101 20.93 -35.11 -36.96
CA ILE A 101 20.16 -36.19 -36.31
C ILE A 101 19.66 -35.75 -34.92
N ILE A 102 20.40 -34.89 -34.23
CA ILE A 102 20.02 -34.31 -32.93
C ILE A 102 18.97 -33.19 -33.11
N ASP A 103 19.06 -32.39 -34.17
CA ASP A 103 18.12 -31.31 -34.51
C ASP A 103 16.71 -31.82 -34.80
N ARG A 104 16.57 -33.06 -35.27
CA ARG A 104 15.24 -33.63 -35.57
C ARG A 104 14.51 -34.17 -34.34
N TYR A 105 15.23 -34.49 -33.26
CA TYR A 105 14.63 -34.84 -31.98
C TYR A 105 14.53 -33.64 -31.02
N HIS A 106 15.43 -32.67 -31.10
CA HIS A 106 15.36 -31.43 -30.30
C HIS A 106 14.43 -30.35 -30.87
N SER A 107 14.15 -30.32 -32.17
CA SER A 107 13.26 -29.28 -32.74
C SER A 107 11.83 -29.36 -32.20
N THR A 108 11.28 -30.55 -31.94
CA THR A 108 9.92 -30.69 -31.41
C THR A 108 9.81 -30.18 -29.96
N ASP A 109 10.77 -30.53 -29.10
CA ASP A 109 10.84 -30.06 -27.71
C ASP A 109 11.21 -28.58 -27.61
N HIS A 110 12.05 -28.09 -28.52
CA HIS A 110 12.39 -26.67 -28.59
C HIS A 110 11.21 -25.82 -29.08
N GLN A 111 10.38 -26.36 -29.98
CA GLN A 111 9.18 -25.68 -30.46
C GLN A 111 8.08 -25.66 -29.39
N LEU A 112 7.91 -26.77 -28.65
CA LEU A 112 7.01 -26.83 -27.49
C LEU A 112 7.40 -25.83 -26.39
N THR A 113 8.69 -25.67 -26.10
CA THR A 113 9.18 -24.69 -25.12
C THR A 113 9.02 -23.24 -25.58
N ILE A 114 9.23 -22.95 -26.87
CA ILE A 114 8.98 -21.61 -27.45
C ILE A 114 7.49 -21.27 -27.40
N ASP A 115 6.61 -22.20 -27.72
CA ASP A 115 5.16 -21.98 -27.72
C ASP A 115 4.63 -21.82 -26.29
N GLN A 116 5.12 -22.61 -25.33
CA GLN A 116 4.84 -22.42 -23.90
C GLN A 116 5.32 -21.05 -23.40
N TYR A 117 6.51 -20.60 -23.83
CA TYR A 117 7.03 -19.29 -23.49
C TYR A 117 6.18 -18.14 -24.06
N LYS A 118 5.78 -18.25 -25.34
CA LYS A 118 4.89 -17.27 -25.99
C LYS A 118 3.51 -17.23 -25.33
N GLU A 119 2.94 -18.39 -25.01
CA GLU A 119 1.66 -18.50 -24.32
C GLU A 119 1.73 -17.86 -22.93
N ASN A 120 2.81 -18.11 -22.18
CA ASN A 120 3.07 -17.46 -20.89
C ASN A 120 3.19 -15.94 -21.04
N LYS A 121 3.92 -15.43 -22.04
CA LYS A 121 4.06 -13.99 -22.28
C LYS A 121 2.73 -13.32 -22.63
N TYR A 122 1.90 -13.97 -23.44
CA TYR A 122 0.57 -13.47 -23.80
C TYR A 122 -0.37 -13.44 -22.58
N LYS A 123 -0.40 -14.51 -21.79
CA LYS A 123 -1.15 -14.57 -20.52
C LYS A 123 -0.73 -13.46 -19.56
N LYS A 124 0.58 -13.26 -19.38
CA LYS A 124 1.14 -12.19 -18.53
C LYS A 124 0.66 -10.79 -18.96
N ARG A 125 0.64 -10.52 -20.28
CA ARG A 125 0.14 -9.24 -20.81
C ARG A 125 -1.36 -9.05 -20.60
N ILE A 126 -2.15 -10.11 -20.74
CA ILE A 126 -3.59 -10.06 -20.46
C ILE A 126 -3.83 -9.77 -18.98
N LEU A 127 -3.13 -10.48 -18.08
CA LEU A 127 -3.25 -10.28 -16.64
C LEU A 127 -2.92 -8.84 -16.24
N PHE A 128 -1.83 -8.29 -16.75
CA PHE A 128 -1.44 -6.91 -16.53
C PHE A 128 -2.57 -5.90 -16.84
N ILE A 129 -3.35 -6.13 -17.90
CA ILE A 129 -4.46 -5.24 -18.29
C ILE A 129 -5.73 -5.53 -17.48
N ILE A 130 -6.07 -6.80 -17.30
CA ILE A 130 -7.35 -7.19 -16.68
C ILE A 130 -7.34 -6.91 -15.17
N GLU A 131 -6.21 -7.06 -14.51
CA GLU A 131 -6.13 -7.08 -13.05
C GLU A 131 -6.50 -5.75 -12.38
N PRO A 132 -5.98 -4.57 -12.82
CA PRO A 132 -6.45 -3.28 -12.31
C PRO A 132 -7.93 -3.03 -12.63
N ILE A 133 -8.43 -3.46 -13.80
CA ILE A 133 -9.83 -3.28 -14.21
C ILE A 133 -10.76 -4.11 -13.32
N LEU A 134 -10.45 -5.39 -13.12
CA LEU A 134 -11.23 -6.28 -12.25
C LEU A 134 -11.23 -5.75 -10.82
N THR A 135 -10.06 -5.30 -10.34
CA THR A 135 -9.95 -4.76 -8.99
C THR A 135 -10.79 -3.50 -8.82
N ALA A 136 -10.64 -2.54 -9.74
CA ALA A 136 -11.38 -1.28 -9.74
C ALA A 136 -12.90 -1.48 -9.79
N PHE A 137 -13.41 -2.30 -10.72
CA PHE A 137 -14.84 -2.34 -11.01
C PHE A 137 -15.60 -3.50 -10.36
N LEU A 138 -14.91 -4.52 -9.84
CA LEU A 138 -15.56 -5.67 -9.20
C LEU A 138 -15.24 -5.77 -7.71
N LEU A 139 -13.96 -5.80 -7.34
CA LEU A 139 -13.55 -6.01 -5.95
C LEU A 139 -13.77 -4.77 -5.10
N PHE A 140 -13.29 -3.63 -5.60
CA PHE A 140 -13.29 -2.38 -4.87
C PHE A 140 -14.69 -1.88 -4.49
N PRO A 141 -15.70 -1.87 -5.38
CA PRO A 141 -17.04 -1.39 -5.02
C PRO A 141 -17.64 -2.22 -3.89
N ILE A 142 -17.42 -3.54 -3.90
CA ILE A 142 -17.95 -4.45 -2.87
C ILE A 142 -17.20 -4.26 -1.53
N LEU A 143 -15.91 -3.96 -1.58
CA LEU A 143 -15.14 -3.57 -0.40
C LEU A 143 -15.66 -2.26 0.20
N VAL A 144 -15.89 -1.25 -0.63
CA VAL A 144 -16.44 0.03 -0.19
C VAL A 144 -17.84 -0.18 0.39
N LEU A 145 -18.65 -1.04 -0.24
CA LEU A 145 -19.98 -1.39 0.25
C LEU A 145 -19.95 -2.03 1.64
N PHE A 146 -18.98 -2.91 1.92
CA PHE A 146 -18.77 -3.46 3.25
C PHE A 146 -18.44 -2.36 4.27
N TRP A 147 -17.54 -1.43 3.92
CA TRP A 147 -17.16 -0.33 4.79
C TRP A 147 -18.32 0.62 5.05
N GLU A 148 -19.02 1.06 4.00
CA GLU A 148 -20.17 1.98 4.09
C GLU A 148 -21.30 1.41 4.96
N THR A 149 -21.67 0.16 4.71
CA THR A 149 -22.74 -0.49 5.47
C THR A 149 -22.32 -0.76 6.92
N GLY A 150 -21.05 -1.11 7.15
CA GLY A 150 -20.51 -1.25 8.49
C GLY A 150 -20.48 0.07 9.26
N TRP A 151 -20.04 1.14 8.60
CA TRP A 151 -20.00 2.50 9.14
C TRP A 151 -21.38 2.95 9.62
N ASN A 152 -22.38 2.84 8.75
CA ASN A 152 -23.77 3.17 9.08
C ASN A 152 -24.37 2.28 10.19
N LEU A 153 -23.99 1.00 10.27
CA LEU A 153 -24.40 0.13 11.38
C LEU A 153 -23.84 0.60 12.72
N ILE A 154 -22.59 1.09 12.74
CA ILE A 154 -21.98 1.65 13.95
C ILE A 154 -22.66 2.95 14.35
N LEU A 155 -23.00 3.82 13.39
CA LEU A 155 -23.81 5.02 13.65
C LEU A 155 -25.18 4.69 14.26
N ILE A 156 -25.89 3.72 13.70
CA ILE A 156 -27.18 3.27 14.27
C ILE A 156 -26.98 2.72 15.69
N PHE A 157 -25.90 1.99 15.94
CA PHE A 157 -25.58 1.49 17.28
C PHE A 157 -25.26 2.64 18.26
N LEU A 158 -24.50 3.64 17.83
CA LEU A 158 -24.23 4.86 18.62
C LEU A 158 -25.52 5.63 18.94
N ASN A 159 -26.43 5.72 17.97
CA ASN A 159 -27.74 6.33 18.16
C ASN A 159 -28.52 5.62 19.26
N VAL A 160 -28.57 4.29 19.22
CA VAL A 160 -29.22 3.48 20.26
C VAL A 160 -28.56 3.68 21.63
N LEU A 161 -27.22 3.73 21.71
CA LEU A 161 -26.50 3.96 22.97
C LEU A 161 -26.82 5.33 23.59
N ASN A 162 -27.02 6.36 22.77
CA ASN A 162 -27.40 7.70 23.22
C ASN A 162 -28.92 7.89 23.36
N LYS A 163 -29.71 6.79 23.29
CA LYS A 163 -31.18 6.79 23.40
C LYS A 163 -31.89 7.56 22.28
N PHE A 164 -31.24 7.76 21.14
CA PHE A 164 -31.90 8.20 19.92
C PHE A 164 -32.72 7.06 19.30
N SER A 165 -33.68 7.42 18.46
CA SER A 165 -34.51 6.43 17.77
C SER A 165 -33.64 5.60 16.81
N PRO A 166 -33.71 4.25 16.84
CA PRO A 166 -32.96 3.40 15.91
C PRO A 166 -33.44 3.54 14.46
N ASN A 167 -34.63 4.11 14.26
CA ASN A 167 -35.22 4.33 12.94
C ASN A 167 -34.95 5.74 12.39
N LEU A 168 -34.19 6.57 13.12
CA LEU A 168 -33.83 7.90 12.66
C LEU A 168 -32.88 7.75 11.46
N HIS A 169 -33.32 8.20 10.30
CA HIS A 169 -32.49 8.13 9.09
C HIS A 169 -31.36 9.15 9.16
N LEU A 170 -30.17 8.83 8.65
CA LEU A 170 -29.03 9.77 8.62
C LEU A 170 -29.36 11.07 7.89
N SER A 171 -30.25 11.04 6.88
CA SER A 171 -30.70 12.25 6.18
C SER A 171 -31.76 13.06 6.93
N GLU A 172 -32.39 12.49 7.97
CA GLU A 172 -33.32 13.20 8.85
C GLU A 172 -32.62 13.74 10.11
N ILE A 173 -31.41 13.24 10.40
CA ILE A 173 -30.50 13.81 11.40
C ILE A 173 -30.02 15.13 10.82
N THR A 174 -30.58 16.23 11.31
CA THR A 174 -30.08 17.55 10.95
C THR A 174 -28.69 17.74 11.54
N GLN A 175 -27.88 18.65 10.99
CA GLN A 175 -26.54 18.96 11.54
C GLN A 175 -26.61 19.38 13.03
N GLU A 176 -27.77 19.87 13.49
CA GLU A 176 -28.07 20.19 14.90
C GLU A 176 -28.21 18.92 15.77
N ASP A 177 -28.62 17.78 15.22
CA ASP A 177 -28.76 16.52 15.96
C ASP A 177 -27.39 15.85 16.19
N PHE A 178 -26.40 16.10 15.33
CA PHE A 178 -25.02 15.62 15.52
C PHE A 178 -24.30 16.28 16.71
N GLU A 179 -24.78 17.41 17.23
CA GLU A 179 -24.19 18.08 18.40
C GLU A 179 -24.37 17.30 19.73
N SER A 180 -24.98 16.11 19.70
CA SER A 180 -25.57 15.48 20.89
C SER A 180 -24.97 14.16 21.38
N TYR A 181 -24.06 13.50 20.64
CA TYR A 181 -23.37 12.32 21.20
C TYR A 181 -22.55 12.71 22.44
N THR A 182 -22.70 11.92 23.49
CA THR A 182 -21.95 12.14 24.73
C THR A 182 -20.51 11.66 24.55
N TRP A 183 -19.54 12.35 25.17
CA TRP A 183 -18.13 11.91 25.19
C TRP A 183 -17.97 10.45 25.65
N GLU A 184 -18.79 10.04 26.63
CA GLU A 184 -18.85 8.67 27.14
C GLU A 184 -19.20 7.66 26.03
N SER A 185 -20.19 7.98 25.20
CA SER A 185 -20.66 7.10 24.13
C SER A 185 -19.66 6.90 23.00
N LEU A 186 -18.71 7.83 22.79
CA LEU A 186 -17.68 7.71 21.75
C LEU A 186 -16.37 7.16 22.30
N VAL A 187 -15.94 7.64 23.48
CA VAL A 187 -14.66 7.24 24.06
C VAL A 187 -14.69 5.83 24.63
N TYR A 188 -15.81 5.37 25.22
CA TYR A 188 -15.85 4.00 25.76
C TYR A 188 -15.75 2.94 24.66
N PRO A 189 -16.52 2.98 23.56
CA PRO A 189 -16.35 2.01 22.47
C PRO A 189 -14.95 2.10 21.85
N TYR A 190 -14.40 3.31 21.69
CA TYR A 190 -13.03 3.49 21.20
C TYR A 190 -12.01 2.78 22.10
N LEU A 191 -12.05 3.02 23.42
CA LEU A 191 -11.13 2.37 24.37
C LEU A 191 -11.29 0.84 24.39
N VAL A 192 -12.52 0.34 24.31
CA VAL A 192 -12.79 -1.10 24.21
C VAL A 192 -12.14 -1.68 22.96
N VAL A 193 -12.30 -1.03 21.81
CA VAL A 193 -11.68 -1.42 20.55
C VAL A 193 -10.15 -1.40 20.63
N GLN A 194 -9.56 -0.36 21.23
CA GLN A 194 -8.12 -0.28 21.45
C GLN A 194 -7.59 -1.43 22.33
N ILE A 195 -8.30 -1.79 23.40
CA ILE A 195 -7.95 -2.94 24.25
C ILE A 195 -8.04 -4.25 23.45
N LEU A 196 -9.07 -4.42 22.62
CA LEU A 196 -9.23 -5.60 21.77
C LEU A 196 -8.09 -5.71 20.75
N LEU A 197 -7.75 -4.62 20.05
CA LEU A 197 -6.62 -4.56 19.14
C LEU A 197 -5.31 -4.90 19.86
N LEU A 198 -5.05 -4.30 21.03
CA LEU A 198 -3.88 -4.63 21.83
C LEU A 198 -3.80 -6.13 22.16
N CYS A 199 -4.92 -6.74 22.54
CA CYS A 199 -5.01 -8.19 22.74
C CYS A 199 -4.66 -8.96 21.47
N PHE A 200 -5.18 -8.57 20.30
CA PHE A 200 -4.82 -9.21 19.04
C PHE A 200 -3.32 -9.08 18.72
N TYR A 201 -2.72 -7.91 18.93
CA TYR A 201 -1.29 -7.71 18.72
C TYR A 201 -0.44 -8.55 19.67
N ILE A 202 -0.79 -8.64 20.95
CA ILE A 202 -0.04 -9.44 21.93
C ILE A 202 -0.19 -10.95 21.63
N PHE A 203 -1.38 -11.40 21.27
CA PHE A 203 -1.69 -12.83 21.06
C PHE A 203 -1.54 -13.31 19.61
N GLN A 204 -1.12 -12.46 18.67
CA GLN A 204 -1.03 -12.80 17.25
C GLN A 204 -0.22 -14.08 16.98
N ASP A 205 0.89 -14.30 17.70
CA ASP A 205 1.73 -15.50 17.53
C ASP A 205 1.02 -16.77 17.99
N LEU A 206 0.22 -16.69 19.06
CA LEU A 206 -0.58 -17.83 19.54
C LEU A 206 -1.69 -18.15 18.55
N ILE A 207 -2.38 -17.12 18.04
CA ILE A 207 -3.43 -17.26 17.03
C ILE A 207 -2.86 -17.86 15.75
N TYR A 208 -1.73 -17.35 15.27
CA TYR A 208 -1.02 -17.85 14.08
C TYR A 208 -0.66 -19.33 14.24
N ASN A 209 0.01 -19.67 15.35
CA ASN A 209 0.44 -21.05 15.60
C ASN A 209 -0.74 -22.01 15.76
N TYR A 210 -1.83 -21.55 16.37
CA TYR A 210 -3.05 -22.34 16.49
C TYR A 210 -3.68 -22.58 15.12
N CYS A 211 -3.94 -21.52 14.34
CA CYS A 211 -4.56 -21.61 13.02
C CYS A 211 -3.73 -22.45 12.04
N LYS A 212 -2.39 -22.37 12.10
CA LYS A 212 -1.48 -23.14 11.24
C LYS A 212 -1.57 -24.65 11.49
N LYS A 213 -1.85 -25.08 12.72
CA LYS A 213 -1.96 -26.50 13.10
C LYS A 213 -3.30 -27.14 12.70
N GLN A 214 -4.30 -26.35 12.35
CA GLN A 214 -5.64 -26.85 12.05
C GLN A 214 -5.76 -27.46 10.64
N LYS A 215 -6.75 -28.33 10.45
CA LYS A 215 -7.14 -28.84 9.13
C LYS A 215 -7.56 -27.69 8.21
N TRP A 216 -7.37 -27.84 6.90
CA TRP A 216 -7.62 -26.79 5.91
C TRP A 216 -9.00 -26.10 6.03
N ILE A 217 -10.09 -26.85 6.21
CA ILE A 217 -11.44 -26.27 6.33
C ILE A 217 -11.56 -25.39 7.58
N ILE A 218 -11.16 -25.92 8.74
CA ILE A 218 -11.20 -25.20 10.02
C ILE A 218 -10.28 -23.97 9.95
N LYS A 219 -9.08 -24.14 9.39
CA LYS A 219 -8.11 -23.08 9.14
C LYS A 219 -8.72 -21.94 8.32
N THR A 220 -9.42 -22.24 7.23
CA THR A 220 -10.10 -21.23 6.39
C THR A 220 -11.21 -20.53 7.17
N ILE A 221 -12.07 -21.27 7.87
CA ILE A 221 -13.17 -20.67 8.65
C ILE A 221 -12.63 -19.74 9.75
N LEU A 222 -11.63 -20.18 10.51
CA LEU A 222 -11.00 -19.37 11.56
C LEU A 222 -10.35 -18.12 10.98
N LEU A 223 -9.69 -18.22 9.82
CA LEU A 223 -9.09 -17.08 9.14
C LEU A 223 -10.15 -16.06 8.73
N LYS A 224 -11.26 -16.49 8.10
CA LYS A 224 -12.35 -15.56 7.71
C LYS A 224 -12.99 -14.92 8.93
N PHE A 225 -13.24 -15.69 9.99
CA PHE A 225 -13.79 -15.16 11.22
C PHE A 225 -12.87 -14.11 11.86
N HIS A 226 -11.56 -14.37 11.87
CA HIS A 226 -10.57 -13.40 12.34
C HIS A 226 -10.58 -12.12 11.51
N ILE A 227 -10.57 -12.23 10.18
CA ILE A 227 -10.62 -11.08 9.27
C ILE A 227 -11.90 -10.27 9.51
N PHE A 228 -13.05 -10.92 9.63
CA PHE A 228 -14.33 -10.25 9.90
C PHE A 228 -14.30 -9.44 11.19
N ILE A 229 -13.81 -10.05 12.28
CA ILE A 229 -13.72 -9.38 13.58
C ILE A 229 -12.78 -8.17 13.48
N ILE A 230 -11.58 -8.35 12.94
CA ILE A 230 -10.61 -7.25 12.82
C ILE A 230 -11.17 -6.13 11.94
N GLY A 231 -11.80 -6.45 10.81
CA GLY A 231 -12.43 -5.45 9.94
C GLY A 231 -13.55 -4.68 10.65
N THR A 232 -14.38 -5.36 11.44
CA THR A 232 -15.41 -4.71 12.27
C THR A 232 -14.78 -3.78 13.30
N ILE A 233 -13.73 -4.23 13.98
CA ILE A 233 -13.01 -3.45 14.99
C ILE A 233 -12.40 -2.19 14.36
N TYR A 234 -11.81 -2.29 13.17
CA TYR A 234 -11.28 -1.14 12.45
C TYR A 234 -12.36 -0.14 12.04
N ILE A 235 -13.53 -0.62 11.56
CA ILE A 235 -14.66 0.26 11.26
C ILE A 235 -15.08 1.03 12.51
N VAL A 236 -15.22 0.34 13.65
CA VAL A 236 -15.57 1.02 14.92
C VAL A 236 -14.49 2.03 15.33
N GLN A 237 -13.20 1.68 15.24
CA GLN A 237 -12.09 2.58 15.56
C GLN A 237 -12.15 3.86 14.70
N TRP A 238 -12.24 3.68 13.39
CA TRP A 238 -12.29 4.78 12.42
C TRP A 238 -13.49 5.66 12.68
N GLU A 239 -14.67 5.05 12.84
CA GLU A 239 -15.89 5.80 13.06
C GLU A 239 -15.86 6.57 14.38
N MET A 240 -15.46 5.96 15.50
CA MET A 240 -15.38 6.70 16.78
C MET A 240 -14.45 7.91 16.68
N ILE A 241 -13.28 7.75 16.05
CA ILE A 241 -12.34 8.87 15.89
C ILE A 241 -12.95 9.93 14.97
N TRP A 242 -13.53 9.51 13.83
CA TRP A 242 -14.17 10.40 12.87
C TRP A 242 -15.28 11.23 13.50
N THR A 243 -16.20 10.60 14.24
CA THR A 243 -17.27 11.29 14.97
C THR A 243 -16.74 12.22 16.07
N ILE A 244 -15.69 11.81 16.81
CA ILE A 244 -15.03 12.69 17.79
C ILE A 244 -14.49 13.94 17.11
N TRP A 245 -13.86 13.79 15.95
CA TRP A 245 -13.38 14.95 15.19
C TRP A 245 -14.55 15.84 14.75
N ASP A 246 -15.64 15.24 14.25
CA ASP A 246 -16.83 16.00 13.85
C ASP A 246 -17.38 16.84 15.00
N GLN A 247 -17.53 16.25 16.19
CA GLN A 247 -18.20 16.95 17.28
C GLN A 247 -17.32 17.98 18.00
N PHE A 248 -16.03 17.70 18.14
CA PHE A 248 -15.16 18.48 19.03
C PHE A 248 -14.23 19.43 18.28
N THR A 249 -14.37 19.52 16.95
CA THR A 249 -13.54 20.37 16.10
C THR A 249 -14.35 21.50 15.49
N PRO A 250 -13.81 22.72 15.37
CA PRO A 250 -14.49 23.78 14.65
C PRO A 250 -14.77 23.37 13.20
N HIS A 251 -16.04 23.45 12.78
CA HIS A 251 -16.52 23.18 11.41
C HIS A 251 -16.08 24.22 10.36
N GLU A 252 -15.00 24.94 10.64
CA GLU A 252 -14.44 25.89 9.71
C GLU A 252 -13.55 25.12 8.73
N TRP A 253 -13.90 25.13 7.43
CA TRP A 253 -13.19 24.34 6.41
C TRP A 253 -11.66 24.52 6.41
N TYR A 254 -11.17 25.73 6.71
CA TYR A 254 -9.74 26.01 6.75
C TYR A 254 -9.07 25.37 7.98
N PHE A 255 -9.78 25.24 9.10
CA PHE A 255 -9.26 24.58 10.30
C PHE A 255 -9.06 23.09 10.01
N GLU A 256 -10.10 22.41 9.52
CA GLU A 256 -10.02 20.97 9.22
C GLU A 256 -9.01 20.66 8.11
N PHE A 257 -8.93 21.50 7.08
CA PHE A 257 -7.96 21.35 6.00
C PHE A 257 -6.52 21.59 6.48
N THR A 258 -6.27 22.62 7.29
CA THR A 258 -4.93 22.88 7.84
C THR A 258 -4.50 21.77 8.80
N LEU A 259 -5.43 21.22 9.57
CA LEU A 259 -5.18 20.08 10.43
C LEU A 259 -4.82 18.82 9.62
N SER A 260 -5.52 18.57 8.50
CA SER A 260 -5.19 17.47 7.58
C SER A 260 -3.81 17.62 6.93
N LEU A 261 -3.42 18.85 6.60
CA LEU A 261 -2.06 19.13 6.12
C LEU A 261 -1.01 18.93 7.21
N LEU A 262 -1.34 19.27 8.45
CA LEU A 262 -0.46 19.05 9.60
C LEU A 262 -0.31 17.56 9.92
N SER A 263 -1.39 16.77 9.85
CA SER A 263 -1.33 15.32 10.03
C SER A 263 -0.55 14.64 8.90
N LEU A 264 -0.71 15.09 7.65
CA LEU A 264 0.09 14.66 6.52
C LEU A 264 1.59 14.94 6.76
N PHE A 265 1.93 16.13 7.22
CA PHE A 265 3.31 16.49 7.56
C PHE A 265 3.85 15.63 8.71
N ALA A 266 3.04 15.40 9.75
CA ALA A 266 3.41 14.54 10.87
C ALA A 266 3.69 13.10 10.40
N LEU A 267 2.88 12.53 9.49
CA LEU A 267 3.14 11.21 8.90
C LEU A 267 4.50 11.16 8.19
N ILE A 268 4.83 12.20 7.42
CA ILE A 268 6.15 12.31 6.75
C ILE A 268 7.28 12.38 7.78
N VAL A 269 7.10 13.10 8.89
CA VAL A 269 8.12 13.23 9.93
C VAL A 269 8.31 11.95 10.73
N PHE A 270 7.22 11.26 11.10
CA PHE A 270 7.29 10.06 11.94
C PHE A 270 7.68 8.80 11.17
N ILE A 271 7.15 8.61 9.96
CA ILE A 271 7.31 7.37 9.17
C ILE A 271 8.29 7.57 8.02
N GLY A 272 8.45 8.81 7.54
CA GLY A 272 9.21 9.12 6.33
C GLY A 272 8.39 8.99 5.05
N HIS A 273 7.35 8.15 5.02
CA HIS A 273 6.60 7.83 3.80
C HIS A 273 5.08 7.97 3.92
N LEU A 274 4.43 8.23 2.78
CA LEU A 274 2.97 8.36 2.67
C LEU A 274 2.27 7.09 2.16
N SER A 275 2.94 5.95 2.08
CA SER A 275 2.32 4.71 1.58
C SER A 275 1.15 4.23 2.44
N ASP A 276 1.17 4.52 3.74
CA ASP A 276 0.14 4.07 4.69
C ASP A 276 -1.20 4.82 4.55
N LEU A 277 -1.21 5.93 3.79
CA LEU A 277 -2.45 6.63 3.42
C LEU A 277 -3.17 5.98 2.23
N ILE A 278 -2.46 5.14 1.49
CA ILE A 278 -3.00 4.49 0.30
C ILE A 278 -3.73 3.23 0.75
N CYS A 279 -4.93 3.04 0.24
CA CYS A 279 -5.73 1.86 0.47
C CYS A 279 -6.23 1.30 -0.86
N SER A 280 -7.20 0.38 -0.82
CA SER A 280 -7.91 -0.04 -2.03
C SER A 280 -8.49 1.19 -2.77
N PRO A 281 -8.51 1.23 -4.11
CA PRO A 281 -8.28 0.12 -5.02
C PRO A 281 -6.81 -0.17 -5.32
N PHE A 282 -5.82 0.59 -4.83
CA PHE A 282 -4.41 0.35 -5.14
C PHE A 282 -3.80 -0.84 -4.40
N LEU A 283 -4.33 -1.15 -3.21
CA LEU A 283 -3.88 -2.27 -2.41
C LEU A 283 -5.02 -3.26 -2.26
N VAL A 284 -4.82 -4.48 -2.77
CA VAL A 284 -5.71 -5.61 -2.54
C VAL A 284 -4.87 -6.79 -2.07
N SER A 285 -5.20 -7.24 -0.87
CA SER A 285 -4.60 -8.40 -0.24
C SER A 285 -5.45 -9.66 -0.47
N TYR A 286 -4.74 -10.76 -0.66
CA TYR A 286 -5.25 -12.10 -0.72
C TYR A 286 -5.20 -12.75 0.67
N ASP A 287 -6.23 -13.52 0.99
CA ASP A 287 -6.41 -14.08 2.33
C ASP A 287 -5.39 -15.19 2.61
N SER A 288 -4.28 -14.81 3.23
CA SER A 288 -3.25 -15.71 3.74
C SER A 288 -3.14 -15.63 5.26
N ILE A 289 -2.71 -16.72 5.90
CA ILE A 289 -2.51 -16.72 7.34
C ILE A 289 -1.32 -15.84 7.73
N GLU A 290 -0.31 -15.85 6.88
CA GLU A 290 0.94 -15.13 7.03
C GLU A 290 0.70 -13.62 7.08
N TYR A 291 -0.17 -13.11 6.20
CA TYR A 291 -0.42 -11.67 6.09
C TYR A 291 -1.59 -11.19 6.94
N CYS A 292 -2.61 -12.02 7.20
CA CYS A 292 -3.82 -11.57 7.90
C CYS A 292 -3.71 -11.62 9.42
N ILE A 293 -2.83 -12.45 9.98
CA ILE A 293 -2.73 -12.63 11.44
C ILE A 293 -1.53 -11.89 12.02
N GLN A 294 -0.44 -11.76 11.26
CA GLN A 294 0.79 -11.13 11.75
C GLN A 294 0.85 -9.66 11.34
N PHE A 295 0.83 -8.77 12.32
CA PHE A 295 0.95 -7.33 12.15
C PHE A 295 2.43 -6.92 12.22
N GLY A 296 3.04 -6.75 11.05
CA GLY A 296 4.44 -6.34 10.92
C GLY A 296 4.64 -4.83 11.01
N CYS A 297 5.75 -4.40 11.62
CA CYS A 297 6.29 -3.04 11.49
C CYS A 297 7.79 -3.15 11.11
N PRO A 298 8.31 -2.26 10.26
CA PRO A 298 9.72 -2.24 9.88
C PRO A 298 10.70 -1.93 11.03
N LEU A 299 10.23 -1.48 12.20
CA LEU A 299 11.09 -1.12 13.34
C LEU A 299 11.64 -2.33 14.13
N LEU A 300 11.97 -3.40 13.43
CA LEU A 300 12.48 -4.64 14.01
C LEU A 300 13.95 -4.48 14.40
N THR A 301 14.22 -4.09 15.64
CA THR A 301 15.56 -4.24 16.22
C THR A 301 15.75 -5.68 16.69
N ARG A 302 16.80 -6.33 16.17
CA ARG A 302 17.17 -7.75 16.31
C ARG A 302 17.27 -8.29 17.76
N GLN A 303 17.18 -7.42 18.77
CA GLN A 303 17.47 -7.74 20.17
C GLN A 303 16.26 -7.68 21.12
N MET A 304 15.06 -7.34 20.65
CA MET A 304 13.89 -7.20 21.52
C MET A 304 13.09 -8.51 21.68
N LYS A 305 12.45 -8.67 22.85
CA LYS A 305 11.48 -9.75 23.08
C LYS A 305 10.26 -9.56 22.18
N GLN A 306 9.72 -10.65 21.64
CA GLN A 306 8.59 -10.60 20.69
C GLN A 306 7.38 -9.81 21.19
N TRP A 307 6.98 -9.98 22.46
CA TRP A 307 5.85 -9.22 23.02
C TRP A 307 6.09 -7.71 23.06
N ALA A 308 7.35 -7.28 23.24
CA ALA A 308 7.71 -5.86 23.27
C ALA A 308 7.67 -5.27 21.86
N ILE A 309 8.09 -6.04 20.84
CA ILE A 309 7.93 -5.67 19.43
C ILE A 309 6.45 -5.49 19.12
N ASN A 310 5.61 -6.48 19.48
CA ASN A 310 4.18 -6.43 19.20
C ASN A 310 3.51 -5.23 19.89
N LEU A 311 3.91 -4.89 21.11
CA LEU A 311 3.41 -3.72 21.84
C LEU A 311 3.83 -2.40 21.17
N ILE A 312 5.09 -2.30 20.75
CA ILE A 312 5.59 -1.10 20.04
C ILE A 312 4.87 -0.95 18.70
N ASN A 313 4.66 -2.05 17.97
CA ASN A 313 3.93 -2.03 16.70
C ASN A 313 2.50 -1.53 16.91
N TYR A 314 1.81 -2.01 17.95
CA TYR A 314 0.48 -1.52 18.31
C TYR A 314 0.49 -0.02 18.61
N ILE A 315 1.40 0.46 19.47
CA ILE A 315 1.46 1.89 19.83
C ILE A 315 1.72 2.75 18.59
N LEU A 316 2.69 2.36 17.76
CA LEU A 316 3.04 3.15 16.59
C LEU A 316 1.93 3.12 15.55
N TYR A 317 1.44 1.94 15.15
CA TYR A 317 0.44 1.86 14.09
C TYR A 317 -0.95 2.29 14.56
N GLU A 318 -1.46 1.71 15.64
CA GLU A 318 -2.86 1.91 16.03
C GLU A 318 -3.10 3.25 16.73
N ILE A 319 -2.15 3.69 17.56
CA ILE A 319 -2.32 4.93 18.32
C ILE A 319 -1.82 6.15 17.53
N ILE A 320 -0.73 6.03 16.76
CA ILE A 320 -0.15 7.19 16.06
C ILE A 320 -0.57 7.22 14.58
N ILE A 321 -0.18 6.21 13.80
CA ILE A 321 -0.31 6.24 12.34
C ILE A 321 -1.79 6.22 11.91
N SER A 322 -2.60 5.33 12.50
CA SER A 322 -4.03 5.20 12.20
C SER A 322 -4.79 6.49 12.49
N ASN A 323 -4.57 7.10 13.66
CA ASN A 323 -5.19 8.38 14.03
C ASN A 323 -4.79 9.51 13.06
N LEU A 324 -3.50 9.63 12.72
CA LEU A 324 -3.02 10.64 11.77
C LEU A 324 -3.59 10.41 10.35
N SER A 325 -3.76 9.15 9.95
CA SER A 325 -4.40 8.79 8.68
C SER A 325 -5.85 9.27 8.66
N ILE A 326 -6.64 8.93 9.69
CA ILE A 326 -8.04 9.35 9.83
C ILE A 326 -8.18 10.88 9.75
N MET A 327 -7.34 11.61 10.49
CA MET A 327 -7.32 13.08 10.44
C MET A 327 -7.06 13.62 9.03
N THR A 328 -6.13 13.01 8.30
CA THR A 328 -5.76 13.42 6.94
C THR A 328 -6.90 13.15 5.95
N TRP A 329 -7.58 12.00 6.08
CA TRP A 329 -8.75 11.65 5.28
C TRP A 329 -9.91 12.61 5.55
N ARG A 330 -10.23 12.85 6.83
CA ARG A 330 -11.41 13.61 7.27
C ARG A 330 -11.46 15.03 6.72
N GLY A 331 -10.39 15.81 6.81
CA GLY A 331 -10.46 17.20 6.35
C GLY A 331 -10.39 17.36 4.83
N ILE A 332 -9.86 16.37 4.11
CA ILE A 332 -10.01 16.35 2.64
C ILE A 332 -11.45 16.01 2.25
N TYR A 333 -12.08 15.04 2.93
CA TYR A 333 -13.50 14.73 2.74
C TYR A 333 -14.38 15.96 2.98
N HIS A 334 -14.20 16.64 4.12
CA HIS A 334 -14.95 17.87 4.42
C HIS A 334 -14.87 18.92 3.32
N TYR A 335 -13.65 19.13 2.83
CA TYR A 335 -13.38 20.14 1.82
C TYR A 335 -14.12 19.76 0.53
N LEU A 336 -14.11 18.49 0.16
CA LEU A 336 -14.85 18.00 -1.00
C LEU A 336 -16.36 18.10 -0.78
N ASP A 337 -16.88 17.75 0.39
CA ASP A 337 -18.33 17.79 0.65
C ASP A 337 -18.89 19.20 0.62
N ASN A 338 -18.16 20.19 1.15
CA ASN A 338 -18.61 21.58 1.16
C ASN A 338 -18.47 22.29 -0.20
N TYR A 339 -17.46 21.92 -1.02
CA TYR A 339 -17.11 22.69 -2.23
C TYR A 339 -17.29 21.93 -3.55
N PHE A 340 -17.36 20.60 -3.53
CA PHE A 340 -17.36 19.79 -4.73
C PHE A 340 -18.78 19.38 -5.12
N TYR A 341 -19.46 20.26 -5.87
CA TYR A 341 -20.85 20.07 -6.30
C TYR A 341 -21.81 19.75 -5.14
N PRO A 342 -21.87 20.59 -4.09
CA PRO A 342 -22.69 20.32 -2.89
C PRO A 342 -24.18 20.17 -3.21
N ASP A 343 -24.69 20.91 -4.21
CA ASP A 343 -26.11 20.91 -4.56
C ASP A 343 -26.54 19.77 -5.49
N ASN A 344 -25.60 18.95 -5.98
CA ASN A 344 -25.89 17.90 -6.95
C ASN A 344 -25.10 16.63 -6.64
N VAL A 345 -25.65 15.83 -5.73
CA VAL A 345 -25.05 14.58 -5.25
C VAL A 345 -24.72 13.60 -6.40
N PRO A 346 -25.61 13.30 -7.35
CA PRO A 346 -25.28 12.40 -8.46
C PRO A 346 -24.11 12.89 -9.34
N MET A 347 -24.05 14.21 -9.60
CA MET A 347 -22.94 14.81 -10.35
C MET A 347 -21.65 14.78 -9.54
N SER A 348 -21.70 15.08 -8.24
CA SER A 348 -20.57 15.01 -7.32
C SER A 348 -19.98 13.60 -7.27
N ALA A 349 -20.84 12.58 -7.14
CA ALA A 349 -20.46 11.18 -7.14
C ALA A 349 -19.81 10.75 -8.46
N GLY A 350 -20.47 11.03 -9.59
CA GLY A 350 -19.98 10.65 -10.92
C GLY A 350 -18.65 11.30 -11.28
N ILE A 351 -18.47 12.59 -10.97
CA ILE A 351 -17.20 13.28 -11.24
C ILE A 351 -16.12 12.81 -10.27
N SER A 352 -16.44 12.50 -9.00
CA SER A 352 -15.47 11.95 -8.05
C SER A 352 -14.92 10.61 -8.55
N ILE A 353 -15.78 9.70 -8.99
CA ILE A 353 -15.37 8.42 -9.62
C ILE A 353 -14.53 8.66 -10.87
N LEU A 354 -14.93 9.61 -11.73
CA LEU A 354 -14.20 9.92 -12.96
C LEU A 354 -12.78 10.42 -12.67
N ILE A 355 -12.63 11.43 -11.80
CA ILE A 355 -11.31 11.98 -11.40
C ILE A 355 -10.47 10.89 -10.75
N GLY A 356 -11.08 10.14 -9.83
CA GLY A 356 -10.45 9.06 -9.11
C GLY A 356 -9.85 8.02 -10.06
N TYR A 357 -10.64 7.50 -11.02
CA TYR A 357 -10.16 6.51 -11.98
C TYR A 357 -9.22 7.07 -13.06
N LEU A 358 -9.37 8.33 -13.45
CA LEU A 358 -8.41 9.02 -14.33
C LEU A 358 -7.02 9.14 -13.69
N LEU A 359 -6.92 9.17 -12.36
CA LEU A 359 -5.66 9.10 -11.65
C LEU A 359 -5.20 7.64 -11.41
N TYR A 360 -6.12 6.75 -11.02
CA TYR A 360 -5.82 5.35 -10.69
C TYR A 360 -5.17 4.59 -11.85
N PHE A 361 -5.80 4.56 -13.04
CA PHE A 361 -5.30 3.73 -14.14
C PHE A 361 -3.90 4.15 -14.63
N PRO A 362 -3.60 5.44 -14.86
CA PRO A 362 -2.24 5.86 -15.20
C PRO A 362 -1.24 5.52 -14.10
N LEU A 363 -1.59 5.76 -12.83
CA LEU A 363 -0.69 5.44 -11.71
C LEU A 363 -0.42 3.94 -11.61
N MET A 364 -1.38 3.08 -11.96
CA MET A 364 -1.25 1.63 -11.98
C MET A 364 -0.45 1.10 -13.17
N TYR A 365 -0.79 1.53 -14.39
CA TYR A 365 -0.13 1.00 -15.60
C TYR A 365 1.26 1.58 -15.82
N PHE A 366 1.53 2.80 -15.34
CA PHE A 366 2.81 3.47 -15.54
C PHE A 366 3.71 3.42 -14.30
N GLN A 367 3.45 2.57 -13.32
CA GLN A 367 4.29 2.41 -12.12
C GLN A 367 5.78 2.27 -12.47
N THR A 368 6.12 1.24 -13.25
CA THR A 368 7.49 0.94 -13.67
C THR A 368 8.07 2.06 -14.53
N TYR A 369 7.25 2.62 -15.44
CA TYR A 369 7.70 3.72 -16.30
C TYR A 369 8.02 4.99 -15.50
N LEU A 370 7.24 5.32 -14.47
CA LEU A 370 7.52 6.44 -13.57
C LEU A 370 8.83 6.24 -12.81
N GLU A 371 9.16 5.01 -12.42
CA GLU A 371 10.45 4.68 -11.81
C GLU A 371 11.62 4.81 -12.80
N GLU A 372 11.44 4.35 -14.04
CA GLU A 372 12.45 4.50 -15.09
C GLU A 372 12.66 5.97 -15.47
N LEU A 373 11.58 6.77 -15.54
CA LEU A 373 11.65 8.19 -15.82
C LEU A 373 12.48 8.94 -14.77
N ASN A 374 12.38 8.52 -13.52
CA ASN A 374 13.17 9.08 -12.43
C ASN A 374 14.68 8.88 -12.66
N LEU A 375 15.08 7.77 -13.28
CA LEU A 375 16.48 7.48 -13.59
C LEU A 375 16.96 8.18 -14.87
N LYS A 376 16.04 8.51 -15.77
CA LYS A 376 16.35 9.02 -17.13
C LYS A 376 16.60 10.53 -17.20
N TYR A 377 15.99 11.33 -16.32
CA TYR A 377 16.06 12.79 -16.39
C TYR A 377 16.91 13.38 -15.28
N ASP A 378 18.00 14.07 -15.63
CA ASP A 378 18.98 14.64 -14.70
C ASP A 378 18.37 15.45 -13.54
N PHE A 379 17.28 16.20 -13.79
CA PHE A 379 16.59 16.95 -12.74
C PHE A 379 15.87 16.04 -11.73
N TRP A 380 15.15 15.03 -12.20
CA TRP A 380 14.46 14.08 -11.33
C TRP A 380 15.45 13.14 -10.65
N THR A 381 16.50 12.73 -11.35
CA THR A 381 17.64 12.00 -10.78
C THR A 381 18.31 12.82 -9.67
N PHE A 382 18.54 14.12 -9.88
CA PHE A 382 19.07 15.01 -8.84
C PHE A 382 18.14 15.07 -7.63
N ILE A 383 16.84 15.30 -7.83
CA ILE A 383 15.88 15.33 -6.72
C ILE A 383 15.84 13.99 -5.99
N SER A 384 15.81 12.87 -6.70
CA SER A 384 15.73 11.54 -6.10
C SER A 384 17.01 11.08 -5.44
N ILE A 385 18.18 11.56 -5.87
CA ILE A 385 19.45 11.29 -5.17
C ILE A 385 19.52 12.12 -3.88
N ASN A 386 19.11 13.39 -3.92
CA ASN A 386 19.19 14.28 -2.75
C ASN A 386 18.01 14.10 -1.78
N PHE A 387 16.84 13.72 -2.28
CA PHE A 387 15.58 13.55 -1.57
C PHE A 387 14.78 12.35 -2.12
N PRO A 388 15.31 11.12 -2.02
CA PRO A 388 14.67 9.91 -2.58
C PRO A 388 13.23 9.73 -2.11
N GLN A 389 12.97 10.12 -0.87
CA GLN A 389 11.66 10.00 -0.25
C GLN A 389 10.65 11.03 -0.77
N PHE A 390 11.10 12.18 -1.24
CA PHE A 390 10.22 13.25 -1.72
C PHE A 390 9.46 12.84 -2.99
N TYR A 391 10.18 12.31 -3.99
CA TYR A 391 9.57 11.82 -5.23
C TYR A 391 8.56 10.69 -4.94
N ARG A 392 8.92 9.74 -4.06
CA ARG A 392 8.03 8.65 -3.62
C ARG A 392 6.78 9.21 -2.94
N ASN A 393 6.93 10.19 -2.05
CA ASN A 393 5.81 10.81 -1.35
C ASN A 393 4.87 11.58 -2.29
N ILE A 394 5.37 12.24 -3.34
CA ILE A 394 4.49 12.87 -4.35
C ILE A 394 3.59 11.84 -5.02
N ARG A 395 4.17 10.71 -5.46
CA ARG A 395 3.41 9.63 -6.09
C ARG A 395 2.41 9.00 -5.13
N HIS A 396 2.80 8.80 -3.88
CA HIS A 396 1.88 8.30 -2.85
C HIS A 396 0.75 9.30 -2.55
N LEU A 397 1.04 10.60 -2.56
CA LEU A 397 0.03 11.66 -2.43
C LEU A 397 -0.97 11.64 -3.60
N LEU A 398 -0.51 11.47 -4.84
CA LEU A 398 -1.40 11.33 -6.01
C LEU A 398 -2.28 10.08 -5.91
N ALA A 399 -1.72 8.95 -5.47
CA ALA A 399 -2.47 7.73 -5.23
C ALA A 399 -3.50 7.90 -4.10
N PHE A 400 -3.13 8.58 -3.02
CA PHE A 400 -4.04 8.91 -1.93
C PHE A 400 -5.19 9.82 -2.37
N ILE A 401 -4.91 10.88 -3.14
CA ILE A 401 -5.96 11.75 -3.72
C ILE A 401 -6.90 10.93 -4.60
N SER A 402 -6.35 10.02 -5.44
CA SER A 402 -7.15 9.09 -6.22
C SER A 402 -8.03 8.22 -5.33
N CYS A 403 -7.50 7.64 -4.23
CA CYS A 403 -8.29 6.86 -3.27
C CYS A 403 -9.47 7.67 -2.73
N VAL A 404 -9.21 8.89 -2.22
CA VAL A 404 -10.25 9.75 -1.65
C VAL A 404 -11.40 9.97 -2.63
N PHE A 405 -11.08 10.33 -3.88
CA PHE A 405 -12.10 10.56 -4.90
C PHE A 405 -12.92 9.30 -5.25
N ILE A 406 -12.28 8.14 -5.38
CA ILE A 406 -13.00 6.90 -5.71
C ILE A 406 -13.86 6.45 -4.53
N TRP A 407 -13.32 6.42 -3.30
CA TRP A 407 -14.07 6.06 -2.09
C TRP A 407 -15.30 6.96 -1.92
N ARG A 408 -15.10 8.28 -1.91
CA ARG A 408 -16.19 9.26 -1.80
C ARG A 408 -17.24 9.07 -2.88
N GLY A 409 -16.80 8.83 -4.12
CA GLY A 409 -17.69 8.60 -5.24
C GLY A 409 -18.61 7.40 -5.06
N TYR A 410 -18.10 6.29 -4.52
CA TYR A 410 -18.93 5.11 -4.21
C TYR A 410 -19.77 5.29 -2.95
N TRP A 411 -19.25 5.94 -1.90
CA TRP A 411 -20.03 6.28 -0.70
C TRP A 411 -21.29 7.05 -1.08
N LEU A 412 -21.15 8.14 -1.83
CA LEU A 412 -22.30 8.92 -2.31
C LEU A 412 -23.29 8.13 -3.18
N ILE A 413 -22.81 7.15 -3.97
CA ILE A 413 -23.71 6.26 -4.74
C ILE A 413 -24.49 5.34 -3.79
N TYR A 414 -23.84 4.77 -2.79
CA TYR A 414 -24.51 3.90 -1.84
C TYR A 414 -25.48 4.68 -0.95
N ASP A 415 -25.09 5.87 -0.50
CA ASP A 415 -25.95 6.76 0.27
C ASP A 415 -27.18 7.22 -0.48
N GLU A 416 -27.15 7.29 -1.82
CA GLU A 416 -28.32 7.69 -2.61
C GLU A 416 -29.19 6.49 -3.03
N TYR A 417 -28.58 5.35 -3.36
CA TYR A 417 -29.25 4.26 -4.10
C TYR A 417 -29.40 2.93 -3.35
N LEU A 418 -28.82 2.75 -2.17
CA LEU A 418 -28.79 1.43 -1.49
C LEU A 418 -30.10 1.06 -0.77
N TYR A 419 -31.09 1.95 -0.71
CA TYR A 419 -32.30 1.76 0.10
C TYR A 419 -33.28 0.75 -0.51
N ILE A 420 -33.36 -0.45 0.09
CA ILE A 420 -34.28 -1.52 -0.34
C ILE A 420 -35.40 -1.76 0.67
N PHE A 421 -35.13 -1.70 1.98
CA PHE A 421 -36.12 -1.93 3.04
C PHE A 421 -36.49 -0.63 3.74
N GLU A 422 -37.71 -0.58 4.30
CA GLU A 422 -38.16 0.53 5.17
C GLU A 422 -37.31 0.64 6.45
N ASP A 423 -36.85 -0.50 6.99
CA ASP A 423 -35.95 -0.52 8.14
C ASP A 423 -34.48 -0.44 7.70
N TYR A 424 -33.85 0.72 7.88
CA TYR A 424 -32.48 1.00 7.45
C TYR A 424 -31.45 -0.01 7.97
N TYR A 425 -31.52 -0.39 9.24
CA TYR A 425 -30.57 -1.34 9.84
C TYR A 425 -30.60 -2.71 9.14
N LYS A 426 -31.76 -3.13 8.61
CA LYS A 426 -31.87 -4.42 7.88
C LYS A 426 -31.14 -4.35 6.56
N THR A 427 -31.27 -3.22 5.85
CA THR A 427 -30.56 -2.99 4.58
C THR A 427 -29.06 -3.03 4.80
N TYR A 428 -28.54 -2.25 5.75
CA TYR A 428 -27.11 -2.21 6.02
C TYR A 428 -26.58 -3.55 6.53
N LEU A 429 -27.27 -4.22 7.46
CA LEU A 429 -26.86 -5.55 7.94
C LEU A 429 -26.81 -6.58 6.82
N LEU A 430 -27.79 -6.58 5.92
CA LEU A 430 -27.82 -7.49 4.79
C LEU A 430 -26.60 -7.28 3.89
N PHE A 431 -26.36 -6.04 3.45
CA PHE A 431 -25.25 -5.74 2.55
C PHE A 431 -23.88 -5.90 3.22
N TYR A 432 -23.78 -5.63 4.52
CA TYR A 432 -22.57 -5.88 5.30
C TYR A 432 -22.17 -7.36 5.26
N ILE A 433 -23.12 -8.26 5.54
CA ILE A 433 -22.88 -9.71 5.53
C ILE A 433 -22.66 -10.23 4.10
N ILE A 434 -23.46 -9.78 3.12
CA ILE A 434 -23.32 -10.21 1.72
C ILE A 434 -21.96 -9.79 1.16
N SER A 435 -21.52 -8.55 1.40
CA SER A 435 -20.25 -8.04 0.90
C SER A 435 -19.08 -8.81 1.50
N PHE A 436 -19.14 -9.11 2.80
CA PHE A 436 -18.12 -9.94 3.45
C PHE A 436 -18.08 -11.37 2.90
N ILE A 437 -19.23 -12.00 2.71
CA ILE A 437 -19.32 -13.36 2.14
C ILE A 437 -18.74 -13.36 0.71
N TYR A 438 -19.08 -12.36 -0.09
CA TYR A 438 -18.59 -12.23 -1.45
C TYR A 438 -17.06 -12.09 -1.49
N LEU A 439 -16.50 -11.16 -0.72
CA LEU A 439 -15.04 -10.99 -0.60
C LEU A 439 -14.36 -12.23 -0.03
N SER A 440 -15.02 -12.93 0.90
CA SER A 440 -14.53 -14.19 1.47
C SER A 440 -14.45 -15.32 0.45
N ILE A 441 -15.47 -15.44 -0.42
CA ILE A 441 -15.50 -16.41 -1.53
C ILE A 441 -14.37 -16.09 -2.51
N LEU A 442 -14.17 -14.81 -2.81
CA LEU A 442 -13.09 -14.35 -3.67
C LEU A 442 -11.71 -14.43 -2.99
N GLN A 443 -11.63 -14.66 -1.68
CA GLN A 443 -10.35 -14.71 -0.95
C GLN A 443 -9.62 -13.36 -0.92
N THR A 444 -10.37 -12.26 -0.88
CA THR A 444 -9.88 -10.89 -0.75
C THR A 444 -10.47 -10.17 0.46
N ALA A 445 -11.04 -10.89 1.42
CA ALA A 445 -11.68 -10.29 2.60
C ALA A 445 -10.67 -9.51 3.46
N SER A 446 -9.40 -9.89 3.45
CA SER A 446 -8.31 -9.21 4.14
C SER A 446 -8.10 -7.77 3.66
N SER A 447 -8.52 -7.44 2.44
CA SER A 447 -8.43 -6.05 1.93
C SER A 447 -9.30 -5.09 2.73
N ILE A 448 -10.26 -5.60 3.51
CA ILE A 448 -11.09 -4.81 4.42
C ILE A 448 -10.26 -4.14 5.51
N ASN A 449 -9.20 -4.78 6.00
CA ASN A 449 -8.48 -4.36 7.20
C ASN A 449 -7.45 -3.23 6.96
N GLY A 450 -7.60 -2.45 5.89
CA GLY A 450 -6.67 -1.39 5.51
C GLY A 450 -5.40 -1.90 4.83
N PRO A 451 -4.34 -1.08 4.73
CA PRO A 451 -3.06 -1.45 4.11
C PRO A 451 -2.34 -2.49 4.97
N LEU A 452 -2.81 -3.73 4.90
CA LEU A 452 -2.08 -4.89 5.37
C LEU A 452 -0.88 -5.12 4.47
N SER A 453 0.19 -5.52 5.13
CA SER A 453 1.49 -5.95 4.62
C SER A 453 1.52 -6.35 3.13
N ASN A 454 2.37 -5.67 2.36
CA ASN A 454 2.47 -5.82 0.91
C ASN A 454 2.57 -7.29 0.49
N MET A 455 1.69 -7.71 -0.42
CA MET A 455 1.83 -9.00 -1.08
C MET A 455 3.01 -8.96 -2.02
N ASP A 456 3.78 -10.05 -2.07
CA ASP A 456 4.83 -10.18 -3.07
C ASP A 456 4.22 -10.36 -4.46
N ASP A 457 4.58 -9.47 -5.39
CA ASP A 457 4.25 -9.61 -6.80
C ASP A 457 5.30 -10.50 -7.49
N ASP A 458 5.00 -11.80 -7.56
CA ASP A 458 5.85 -12.80 -8.23
C ASP A 458 6.12 -12.48 -9.71
N ASN A 459 5.24 -11.72 -10.37
CA ASN A 459 5.40 -11.33 -11.77
C ASN A 459 6.07 -9.96 -11.95
N GLN A 460 6.24 -9.21 -10.86
CA GLN A 460 6.76 -7.83 -10.84
C GLN A 460 6.04 -6.89 -11.81
N PHE A 461 4.74 -7.11 -12.03
CA PHE A 461 3.90 -6.24 -12.85
C PHE A 461 3.69 -4.87 -12.20
N PHE A 462 3.51 -4.86 -10.89
CA PHE A 462 3.17 -3.70 -10.09
C PHE A 462 4.10 -3.65 -8.87
N PRO A 463 5.35 -3.19 -9.06
CA PRO A 463 6.39 -3.26 -8.02
C PRO A 463 6.11 -2.41 -6.79
N LEU A 464 5.24 -1.39 -6.89
CA LEU A 464 4.92 -0.49 -5.77
C LEU A 464 3.57 -0.78 -5.13
N TYR A 465 2.54 -0.99 -5.96
CA TYR A 465 1.20 -1.30 -5.51
C TYR A 465 0.86 -2.71 -5.99
N PRO A 466 1.25 -3.74 -5.23
CA PRO A 466 1.13 -5.12 -5.68
C PRO A 466 -0.34 -5.46 -5.94
N HIS A 467 -0.64 -5.68 -7.21
CA HIS A 467 -1.93 -6.11 -7.71
C HIS A 467 -1.74 -7.49 -8.32
N CYS A 468 -1.87 -8.53 -7.50
CA CYS A 468 -1.59 -9.92 -7.91
C CYS A 468 -2.70 -10.90 -7.58
N TYR A 469 -3.87 -10.40 -7.19
CA TYR A 469 -5.01 -11.24 -6.89
C TYR A 469 -5.33 -12.24 -8.03
N VAL A 470 -5.51 -11.77 -9.27
CA VAL A 470 -5.93 -12.62 -10.39
C VAL A 470 -4.83 -13.61 -10.75
N SER A 471 -3.59 -13.15 -10.75
CA SER A 471 -2.43 -14.00 -11.04
C SER A 471 -2.22 -15.09 -9.98
N ILE A 472 -2.40 -14.77 -8.69
CA ILE A 472 -2.34 -15.73 -7.58
C ILE A 472 -3.46 -16.76 -7.69
N VAL A 473 -4.70 -16.32 -7.93
CA VAL A 473 -5.85 -17.21 -8.09
C VAL A 473 -5.63 -18.16 -9.26
N GLN A 474 -5.24 -17.63 -10.43
CA GLN A 474 -4.94 -18.46 -11.61
C GLN A 474 -3.84 -19.49 -11.31
N ARG A 475 -2.78 -19.09 -10.60
CA ARG A 475 -1.70 -20.00 -10.22
C ARG A 475 -2.21 -21.13 -9.33
N LYS A 476 -3.00 -20.83 -8.30
CA LYS A 476 -3.56 -21.86 -7.40
C LYS A 476 -4.49 -22.81 -8.14
N PHE A 477 -5.34 -22.30 -9.04
CA PHE A 477 -6.18 -23.15 -9.90
C PHE A 477 -5.34 -24.07 -10.81
N SER A 478 -4.26 -23.54 -11.38
CA SER A 478 -3.36 -24.32 -12.25
C SER A 478 -2.64 -25.42 -11.46
N GLN A 479 -2.17 -25.12 -10.25
CA GLN A 479 -1.56 -26.11 -9.34
C GLN A 479 -2.55 -27.19 -8.94
N PHE A 480 -3.80 -26.83 -8.63
CA PHE A 480 -4.84 -27.79 -8.29
C PHE A 480 -5.19 -28.72 -9.46
N LYS A 481 -5.27 -28.17 -10.68
CA LYS A 481 -5.50 -28.97 -11.89
C LYS A 481 -4.36 -29.98 -12.13
N CYS A 482 -3.12 -29.53 -12.03
CA CYS A 482 -1.95 -30.41 -12.18
C CYS A 482 -1.90 -31.51 -11.11
N PHE A 483 -2.25 -31.19 -9.86
CA PHE A 483 -2.35 -32.18 -8.79
C PHE A 483 -3.43 -33.24 -9.06
N ARG A 484 -4.60 -32.81 -9.58
CA ARG A 484 -5.68 -33.73 -9.95
C ARG A 484 -5.29 -34.64 -11.11
N GLU A 485 -4.59 -34.11 -12.12
CA GLU A 485 -4.07 -34.89 -13.25
C GLU A 485 -3.07 -35.94 -12.77
N LYS A 486 -2.13 -35.58 -11.88
CA LYS A 486 -1.19 -36.53 -11.26
C LYS A 486 -1.89 -37.66 -10.51
N ILE A 487 -2.93 -37.36 -9.73
CA ILE A 487 -3.73 -38.38 -9.03
C ILE A 487 -4.44 -39.30 -10.03
N GLN A 488 -4.96 -38.77 -11.14
CA GLN A 488 -5.61 -39.58 -12.17
C GLN A 488 -4.62 -40.51 -12.88
N GLU A 489 -3.40 -40.03 -13.16
CA GLU A 489 -2.34 -40.84 -13.75
C GLU A 489 -1.84 -41.95 -12.80
N GLU A 490 -1.74 -41.68 -11.49
CA GLU A 490 -1.38 -42.70 -10.50
C GLU A 490 -2.48 -43.77 -10.38
N ASN A 491 -3.75 -43.37 -10.40
CA ASN A 491 -4.88 -44.30 -10.33
C ASN A 491 -5.11 -45.13 -11.61
N THR A 492 -4.56 -44.72 -12.76
CA THR A 492 -4.65 -45.51 -14.01
C THR A 492 -3.48 -46.47 -14.19
N LYS A 493 -2.43 -46.36 -13.37
CA LYS A 493 -1.27 -47.26 -13.37
C LYS A 493 -1.38 -48.40 -12.34
N LEU A 494 -2.33 -48.30 -11.40
CA LEU A 494 -2.73 -49.35 -10.45
C LEU A 494 -3.87 -50.17 -11.04
#